data_AF-A0A1S1UBC5-F1
#
_entry.id   AF-A0A1S1UBC5-F1
#
_cell.length_a   1.000
_cell.length_b   1.000
_cell.length_c   1.000
_cell.angle_alpha   90.00
_cell.angle_beta   90.00
_cell.angle_gamma   90.00
#
_symmetry.space_group_name_H-M   'P 1'
#
loop_
_entity.id
_entity.type
_entity.pdbx_description
1 polymer ?
#
loop_
_entity_poly.entity_id
_entity_poly.type
_entity_poly.pdbx_seq_one_letter_code
_entity_poly.pdbx_strand_id
1 'polypeptide(L)'
;MWVAGTGHQAQYAHPNLMTLILCIERERQAIDERKFGIGNISVAGGAEYDGHVTHQKGLEMDIRPVRKDKLTGQEARLTRFDAAYDREATTRLIRLFARHMMVRTIYFNDTEVQKAIGGGRVRSAMRHDDHFHVEIRRYA
;
A
#
# COMPACT_ATOMS: atom_id res chain seq x y z
N MET A 1 2.87 6.91 22.73
CA MET A 1 3.49 8.24 22.54
C MET A 1 3.25 8.62 21.08
N TRP A 2 2.74 9.82 20.81
CA TRP A 2 2.51 10.33 19.46
C TRP A 2 3.63 11.28 19.06
N VAL A 3 4.11 11.20 17.82
CA VAL A 3 5.20 12.05 17.31
C VAL A 3 4.77 12.73 16.00
N ALA A 4 4.53 14.04 16.07
CA ALA A 4 4.10 14.85 14.95
C ALA A 4 5.19 15.01 13.88
N GLY A 5 4.79 15.07 12.61
CA GLY A 5 5.67 15.47 11.51
C GLY A 5 6.71 14.41 11.12
N THR A 6 6.56 13.18 11.60
CA THR A 6 7.50 12.08 11.36
C THR A 6 7.06 11.11 10.26
N GLY A 7 5.90 11.32 9.64
CA GLY A 7 5.39 10.44 8.57
C GLY A 7 6.38 10.30 7.41
N HIS A 8 7.13 11.34 7.07
CA HIS A 8 8.18 11.27 6.03
C HIS A 8 9.33 10.30 6.37
N GLN A 9 9.49 9.92 7.65
CA GLN A 9 10.50 8.97 8.14
C GLN A 9 9.95 7.56 8.31
N ALA A 10 8.64 7.35 8.08
CA ALA A 10 7.95 6.12 8.43
C ALA A 10 8.27 4.97 7.45
N GLN A 11 9.49 4.46 7.49
CA GLN A 11 10.04 3.43 6.60
C GLN A 11 10.56 2.19 7.35
N TYR A 12 10.22 2.04 8.64
CA TYR A 12 10.70 0.93 9.46
C TYR A 12 9.81 -0.30 9.26
N ALA A 13 10.23 -1.19 8.35
CA ALA A 13 9.54 -2.45 8.08
C ALA A 13 10.00 -3.59 9.02
N HIS A 14 9.06 -4.45 9.41
CA HIS A 14 9.39 -5.76 9.96
C HIS A 14 9.97 -6.65 8.84
N PRO A 15 10.92 -7.57 9.11
CA PRO A 15 11.51 -8.44 8.09
C PRO A 15 10.49 -9.17 7.20
N ASN A 16 9.41 -9.70 7.80
CA ASN A 16 8.30 -10.31 7.05
C ASN A 16 7.67 -9.38 6.00
N LEU A 17 7.54 -8.08 6.31
CA LEU A 17 7.01 -7.10 5.36
C LEU A 17 8.03 -6.84 4.25
N MET A 18 9.32 -6.74 4.58
CA MET A 18 10.39 -6.63 3.58
C MET A 18 10.36 -7.82 2.60
N THR A 19 10.23 -9.04 3.12
CA THR A 19 10.11 -10.25 2.30
C THR A 19 8.92 -10.18 1.36
N LEU A 20 7.74 -9.77 1.86
CA LEU A 20 6.56 -9.59 1.01
C LEU A 20 6.80 -8.55 -0.09
N ILE A 21 7.38 -7.39 0.25
CA ILE A 21 7.68 -6.33 -0.71
C ILE A 21 8.52 -6.87 -1.87
N LEU A 22 9.60 -7.60 -1.57
CA LEU A 22 10.48 -8.18 -2.58
C LEU A 22 9.77 -9.24 -3.43
N CYS A 23 8.95 -10.09 -2.82
CA CYS A 23 8.15 -11.10 -3.55
C CYS A 23 7.18 -10.44 -4.54
N ILE A 24 6.42 -9.45 -4.08
CA ILE A 24 5.42 -8.77 -4.91
C ILE A 24 6.08 -7.97 -6.02
N GLU A 25 7.18 -7.27 -5.75
CA GLU A 25 7.91 -6.52 -6.77
C GLU A 25 8.50 -7.44 -7.85
N ARG A 26 8.97 -8.64 -7.47
CA ARG A 26 9.42 -9.65 -8.44
C ARG A 26 8.28 -10.11 -9.34
N GLU A 27 7.11 -10.44 -8.79
CA GLU A 27 5.95 -10.87 -9.58
C GLU A 27 5.41 -9.74 -10.46
N ARG A 28 5.42 -8.51 -9.94
CA ARG A 28 4.99 -7.33 -10.69
C ARG A 28 5.83 -7.10 -11.93
N GLN A 29 7.16 -7.22 -11.83
CA GLN A 29 8.05 -7.00 -12.97
C GLN A 29 7.78 -7.96 -14.15
N ALA A 30 7.15 -9.11 -13.91
CA ALA A 30 6.74 -10.01 -14.98
C ALA A 30 5.53 -9.49 -15.80
N ILE A 31 4.75 -8.54 -15.27
CA ILE A 31 3.50 -8.05 -15.87
C ILE A 31 3.43 -6.53 -16.06
N ASP A 32 4.31 -5.77 -15.41
CA ASP A 32 4.37 -4.32 -15.47
C ASP A 32 5.78 -3.84 -15.11
N GLU A 33 6.43 -3.12 -16.03
CA GLU A 33 7.77 -2.57 -15.85
C GLU A 33 7.84 -1.41 -14.83
N ARG A 34 6.70 -0.77 -14.53
CA ARG A 34 6.66 0.37 -13.60
C ARG A 34 6.83 -0.14 -12.17
N LYS A 35 7.69 0.51 -11.38
CA LYS A 35 7.79 0.27 -9.93
C LYS A 35 6.51 0.74 -9.21
N PHE A 36 6.14 0.10 -8.11
CA PHE A 36 5.11 0.65 -7.20
C PHE A 36 5.74 1.51 -6.11
N GLY A 37 5.05 2.58 -5.73
CA GLY A 37 5.52 3.50 -4.69
C GLY A 37 5.09 3.04 -3.31
N ILE A 38 6.05 2.73 -2.45
CA ILE A 38 5.79 2.45 -1.03
C ILE A 38 5.69 3.78 -0.29
N GLY A 39 4.61 3.93 0.46
CA GLY A 39 4.32 5.06 1.34
C GLY A 39 4.75 4.77 2.77
N ASN A 40 3.87 5.08 3.72
CA ASN A 40 4.14 4.94 5.15
C ASN A 40 4.14 3.46 5.59
N ILE A 41 5.00 3.11 6.56
CA ILE A 41 5.14 1.77 7.16
C ILE A 41 5.09 1.83 8.69
N SER A 42 6.15 2.32 9.32
CA SER A 42 6.20 2.65 10.74
C SER A 42 7.40 3.56 10.99
N VAL A 43 7.36 4.33 12.07
CA VAL A 43 8.51 5.13 12.54
C VAL A 43 9.38 4.33 13.49
N ALA A 44 10.62 4.78 13.70
CA ALA A 44 11.53 4.17 14.67
C ALA A 44 10.86 4.06 16.05
N GLY A 45 10.93 2.87 16.66
CA GLY A 45 10.33 2.60 17.97
C GLY A 45 8.80 2.41 17.97
N GLY A 46 8.12 2.50 16.81
CA GLY A 46 6.71 2.13 16.68
C GLY A 46 5.73 3.12 17.32
N ALA A 47 6.11 4.39 17.46
CA ALA A 47 5.21 5.43 17.93
C ALA A 47 4.07 5.70 16.92
N GLU A 48 2.94 6.22 17.40
CA GLU A 48 1.89 6.75 16.53
C GLU A 48 2.37 8.05 15.88
N TYR A 49 2.02 8.27 14.61
CA TYR A 49 2.43 9.47 13.87
C TYR A 49 1.34 9.92 12.90
N ASP A 50 1.14 11.23 12.77
CA ASP A 50 0.36 11.86 11.68
C ASP A 50 -1.00 11.18 11.36
N GLY A 51 -1.69 10.65 12.38
CA GLY A 51 -2.98 9.93 12.22
C GLY A 51 -2.89 8.46 11.81
N HIS A 52 -1.70 7.90 11.63
CA HIS A 52 -1.45 6.50 11.30
C HIS A 52 -1.35 5.64 12.57
N VAL A 53 -2.51 5.37 13.18
CA VAL A 53 -2.58 4.65 14.47
C VAL A 53 -2.17 3.18 14.35
N THR A 54 -2.40 2.53 13.21
CA THR A 54 -2.10 1.10 13.01
C THR A 54 -0.64 0.82 12.67
N HIS A 55 0.07 1.79 12.07
CA HIS A 55 1.41 1.66 11.51
C HIS A 55 2.54 1.67 12.57
N GLN A 56 2.42 0.82 13.59
CA GLN A 56 3.35 0.83 14.74
C GLN A 56 4.36 -0.33 14.69
N LYS A 57 4.01 -1.42 14.00
CA LYS A 57 4.75 -2.70 14.11
C LYS A 57 5.62 -2.99 12.90
N GLY A 58 5.54 -2.15 11.87
CA GLY A 58 6.17 -2.38 10.57
C GLY A 58 5.58 -3.58 9.84
N LEU A 59 4.33 -3.96 10.15
CA LEU A 59 3.57 -5.03 9.49
C LEU A 59 2.49 -4.46 8.57
N GLU A 60 2.37 -3.14 8.55
CA GLU A 60 1.47 -2.35 7.76
C GLU A 60 2.25 -1.53 6.74
N MET A 61 1.67 -1.30 5.57
CA MET A 61 2.19 -0.30 4.65
C MET A 61 1.09 0.30 3.78
N ASP A 62 1.29 1.55 3.41
CA ASP A 62 0.48 2.22 2.40
C ASP A 62 1.21 2.19 1.06
N ILE A 63 0.49 1.96 -0.03
CA ILE A 63 1.05 1.88 -1.37
C ILE A 63 0.30 2.83 -2.30
N ARG A 64 1.05 3.57 -3.12
CA ARG A 64 0.48 4.52 -4.08
C ARG A 64 -0.23 3.77 -5.22
N PRO A 65 -1.41 4.26 -5.67
CA PRO A 65 -2.03 3.76 -6.88
C PRO A 65 -1.14 4.03 -8.08
N VAL A 66 -1.24 3.17 -9.10
CA VAL A 66 -0.41 3.26 -10.28
C VAL A 66 -0.87 4.42 -11.15
N ARG A 67 0.09 5.14 -11.76
CA ARG A 67 -0.17 6.24 -12.68
C ARG A 67 0.09 5.84 -14.13
N LYS A 68 -0.65 6.45 -15.06
CA LYS A 68 -0.46 6.32 -16.52
C LYS A 68 0.78 7.07 -17.00
N ASP A 69 1.03 8.24 -16.41
CA ASP A 69 2.08 9.19 -16.83
C ASP A 69 3.50 8.85 -16.35
N LYS A 70 3.64 7.75 -15.59
CA LYS A 70 4.92 7.26 -15.04
C LYS A 70 5.69 8.28 -14.18
N LEU A 71 5.03 9.34 -13.68
CA LEU A 71 5.66 10.29 -12.75
C LEU A 71 6.06 9.57 -11.45
N THR A 72 7.23 9.90 -10.90
CA THR A 72 7.79 9.28 -9.68
C THR A 72 8.13 10.30 -8.60
N GLY A 73 8.38 9.84 -7.38
CA GLY A 73 8.79 10.69 -6.26
C GLY A 73 7.61 11.35 -5.53
N GLN A 74 7.90 12.39 -4.75
CA GLN A 74 6.88 13.06 -3.93
C GLN A 74 5.81 13.75 -4.77
N GLU A 75 6.18 14.32 -5.91
CA GLU A 75 5.26 14.97 -6.87
C GLU A 75 4.25 14.00 -7.51
N ALA A 76 4.50 12.69 -7.45
CA ALA A 76 3.63 11.69 -8.05
C ALA A 76 2.36 11.35 -7.24
N ARG A 77 1.94 12.18 -6.28
CA ARG A 77 0.71 11.93 -5.49
C ARG A 77 -0.51 12.02 -6.41
N LEU A 78 -1.46 11.09 -6.25
CA LEU A 78 -2.79 11.17 -6.87
C LEU A 78 -3.82 10.42 -6.03
N THR A 79 -5.07 10.69 -6.34
CA THR A 79 -6.28 10.02 -5.89
C THR A 79 -6.86 9.17 -7.02
N ARG A 80 -7.74 8.23 -6.70
CA ARG A 80 -8.51 7.44 -7.68
C ARG A 80 -9.42 8.27 -8.60
N PHE A 81 -9.58 9.57 -8.34
CA PHE A 81 -10.38 10.49 -9.13
C PHE A 81 -9.57 11.21 -10.21
N ASP A 82 -8.25 11.17 -10.12
CA ASP A 82 -7.38 11.89 -11.06
C ASP A 82 -7.31 11.19 -12.42
N ALA A 83 -7.22 11.97 -13.50
CA ALA A 83 -7.13 11.42 -14.86
C ALA A 83 -5.88 10.53 -15.08
N ALA A 84 -4.80 10.86 -14.37
CA ALA A 84 -3.55 10.12 -14.40
C ALA A 84 -3.62 8.75 -13.70
N TYR A 85 -4.67 8.47 -12.91
CA TYR A 85 -4.84 7.18 -12.23
C TYR A 85 -5.05 6.04 -13.24
N ASP A 86 -4.23 5.00 -13.10
CA ASP A 86 -4.32 3.75 -13.85
C ASP A 86 -5.03 2.69 -12.98
N ARG A 87 -6.36 2.66 -13.09
CA ARG A 87 -7.20 1.69 -12.37
C ARG A 87 -6.85 0.25 -12.72
N GLU A 88 -6.61 -0.04 -13.99
CA GLU A 88 -6.35 -1.41 -14.43
C GLU A 88 -5.04 -1.93 -13.82
N ALA A 89 -3.96 -1.14 -13.94
CA ALA A 89 -2.67 -1.52 -13.36
C ALA A 89 -2.72 -1.57 -11.83
N THR A 90 -3.47 -0.66 -11.19
CA THR A 90 -3.70 -0.71 -9.74
C THR A 90 -4.45 -1.97 -9.34
N THR A 91 -5.45 -2.38 -10.11
CA THR A 91 -6.17 -3.65 -9.89
C THR A 91 -5.22 -4.84 -9.99
N ARG A 92 -4.35 -4.88 -11.00
CA ARG A 92 -3.35 -5.96 -11.15
C ARG A 92 -2.38 -6.00 -9.98
N LEU A 93 -1.90 -4.85 -9.52
CA LEU A 93 -1.04 -4.76 -8.33
C LEU A 93 -1.75 -5.28 -7.08
N ILE A 94 -2.96 -4.80 -6.79
CA ILE A 94 -3.68 -5.20 -5.57
C ILE A 94 -4.03 -6.69 -5.63
N ARG A 95 -4.26 -7.28 -6.82
CA ARG A 95 -4.44 -8.73 -6.99
C ARG A 95 -3.20 -9.54 -6.61
N LEU A 96 -1.98 -9.02 -6.77
CA LEU A 96 -0.76 -9.69 -6.29
C LEU A 96 -0.79 -9.79 -4.77
N PHE A 97 -1.06 -8.67 -4.09
CA PHE A 97 -1.20 -8.63 -2.63
C PHE A 97 -2.35 -9.50 -2.13
N ALA A 98 -3.52 -9.40 -2.75
CA ALA A 98 -4.73 -10.12 -2.34
C ALA A 98 -4.54 -11.64 -2.32
N ARG A 99 -3.73 -12.19 -3.24
CA ARG A 99 -3.44 -13.62 -3.36
C ARG A 99 -2.33 -14.11 -2.44
N HIS A 100 -1.52 -13.21 -1.89
CA HIS A 100 -0.38 -13.60 -1.07
C HIS A 100 -0.84 -14.02 0.34
N MET A 101 -0.42 -15.21 0.79
CA MET A 101 -0.86 -15.82 2.07
C MET A 101 -0.53 -14.98 3.31
N MET A 102 0.48 -14.10 3.22
CA MET A 102 0.86 -13.22 4.32
C MET A 102 -0.09 -12.05 4.50
N VAL A 103 -0.79 -11.62 3.45
CA VAL A 103 -1.64 -10.42 3.50
C VAL A 103 -2.91 -10.73 4.29
N ARG A 104 -3.16 -9.96 5.33
CA ARG A 104 -4.34 -10.07 6.19
C ARG A 104 -5.44 -9.13 5.72
N THR A 105 -5.13 -7.86 5.56
CA THR A 105 -6.12 -6.79 5.31
C THR A 105 -5.68 -5.95 4.13
N ILE A 106 -6.64 -5.53 3.31
CA ILE A 106 -6.43 -4.53 2.25
C ILE A 106 -7.56 -3.49 2.32
N TYR A 107 -7.20 -2.21 2.43
CA TYR A 107 -8.15 -1.10 2.30
C TYR A 107 -7.87 -0.25 1.07
N PHE A 108 -8.90 0.02 0.26
CA PHE A 108 -8.84 0.95 -0.86
C PHE A 108 -10.25 1.34 -1.30
N ASN A 109 -10.52 2.62 -1.56
CA ASN A 109 -11.88 3.13 -1.78
C ASN A 109 -12.39 3.05 -3.23
N ASP A 110 -11.59 2.56 -4.19
CA ASP A 110 -12.08 2.36 -5.56
C ASP A 110 -13.01 1.13 -5.63
N THR A 111 -14.32 1.40 -5.73
CA THR A 111 -15.37 0.37 -5.77
C THR A 111 -15.25 -0.55 -7.00
N GLU A 112 -14.70 -0.07 -8.11
CA GLU A 112 -14.49 -0.90 -9.30
C GLU A 112 -13.34 -1.89 -9.08
N VAL A 113 -12.29 -1.47 -8.36
CA VAL A 113 -11.22 -2.39 -7.94
C VAL A 113 -11.75 -3.44 -6.97
N GLN A 114 -12.58 -3.03 -6.00
CA GLN A 114 -13.19 -3.95 -5.03
C GLN A 114 -14.04 -5.01 -5.73
N LYS A 115 -14.89 -4.61 -6.68
CA LYS A 115 -15.70 -5.53 -7.50
C LYS A 115 -14.82 -6.48 -8.32
N ALA A 116 -13.78 -5.96 -8.96
CA ALA A 116 -12.90 -6.74 -9.83
C ALA A 116 -12.04 -7.77 -9.07
N ILE A 117 -11.76 -7.54 -7.79
CA ILE A 117 -11.03 -8.48 -6.93
C ILE A 117 -11.98 -9.44 -6.22
N GLY A 118 -13.17 -8.97 -5.84
CA GLY A 118 -14.24 -9.79 -5.26
C GLY A 118 -13.95 -10.30 -3.85
N GLY A 119 -14.90 -11.09 -3.33
CA GLY A 119 -14.76 -11.82 -2.07
C GLY A 119 -14.58 -10.97 -0.80
N GLY A 120 -14.85 -9.67 -0.86
CA GLY A 120 -14.61 -8.74 0.27
C GLY A 120 -13.14 -8.62 0.66
N ARG A 121 -12.23 -8.97 -0.26
CA ARG A 121 -10.78 -9.02 -0.03
C ARG A 121 -10.14 -7.64 0.07
N VAL A 122 -10.73 -6.67 -0.62
CA VAL A 122 -10.42 -5.24 -0.55
C VAL A 122 -11.67 -4.53 -0.01
N ARG A 123 -11.48 -3.66 0.98
CA ARG A 123 -12.59 -2.99 1.67
C ARG A 123 -12.40 -1.48 1.67
N SER A 124 -13.49 -0.72 1.71
CA SER A 124 -13.40 0.72 1.93
C SER A 124 -12.99 1.03 3.37
N ALA A 125 -12.23 2.11 3.54
CA ALA A 125 -11.94 2.71 4.83
C ALA A 125 -11.75 4.23 4.67
N MET A 126 -12.01 4.99 5.72
CA MET A 126 -11.87 6.45 5.67
C MET A 126 -10.47 6.85 5.21
N ARG A 127 -10.35 7.81 4.27
CA ARG A 127 -9.08 8.37 3.74
C ARG A 127 -8.26 7.50 2.78
N HIS A 128 -8.78 6.38 2.28
CA HIS A 128 -8.05 5.46 1.39
C HIS A 128 -8.37 5.66 -0.10
N ASP A 129 -8.48 6.91 -0.55
CA ASP A 129 -8.76 7.26 -1.95
C ASP A 129 -7.47 7.51 -2.77
N ASP A 130 -6.34 7.71 -2.10
CA ASP A 130 -5.03 8.09 -2.68
C ASP A 130 -3.90 7.09 -2.39
N HIS A 131 -4.21 6.03 -1.64
CA HIS A 131 -3.34 4.90 -1.37
C HIS A 131 -4.19 3.67 -1.03
N PHE A 132 -3.62 2.48 -1.22
CA PHE A 132 -4.18 1.28 -0.61
C PHE A 132 -3.30 0.82 0.55
N HIS A 133 -3.96 0.48 1.65
CA HIS A 133 -3.33 -0.03 2.85
C HIS A 133 -3.21 -1.54 2.79
N VAL A 134 -2.09 -2.09 3.25
CA VAL A 134 -1.85 -3.54 3.39
C VAL A 134 -1.35 -3.84 4.79
N GLU A 135 -2.04 -4.75 5.49
CA GLU A 135 -1.57 -5.34 6.74
C GLU A 135 -1.17 -6.80 6.47
N ILE A 136 -0.05 -7.25 7.05
CA ILE A 136 0.40 -8.65 6.97
C ILE A 136 0.31 -9.37 8.32
N ARG A 137 0.21 -10.70 8.26
CA ARG A 137 0.38 -11.57 9.42
C ARG A 137 1.85 -11.58 9.85
N ARG A 138 2.06 -11.53 11.17
CA ARG A 138 3.36 -11.85 11.75
C ARG A 138 3.52 -13.37 11.76
N TYR A 139 4.62 -13.84 11.20
CA TYR A 139 5.09 -15.23 11.30
C TYR A 139 6.36 -15.22 12.14
N ALA A 140 6.48 -16.23 13.01
CA ALA A 140 7.61 -16.44 13.90
C ALA A 140 8.77 -17.10 13.13
#